data_AF-A0A8H9N569-F1
#
_entry.id   AF-A0A8H9N569-F1
#
_cell.length_a   1.000
_cell.length_b   1.000
_cell.length_c   1.000
_cell.angle_alpha   90.00
_cell.angle_beta   90.00
_cell.angle_gamma   90.00
#
_symmetry.space_group_name_H-M   'P 1'
#
loop_
_entity.id
_entity.type
_entity.pdbx_description
1 polymer ?
#
loop_
_entity_poly.entity_id
_entity_poly.type
_entity_poly.pdbx_seq_one_letter_code
_entity_poly.pdbx_strand_id
1 'polypeptide(L)'
;MAIQSCMIQGLVLSESSLESIKEINRKVTNMQLLSVLYGSTAIYQIFFKNNFATATYNISTSDWETFARGATSIPVITRKIIKNEALGHFTNKTGKELKFWQCVYESL
;
A
#
# COMPACT_ATOMS: atom_id res chain seq x y z
N MET A 1 -5.91 -14.58 -10.95
CA MET A 1 -5.28 -13.27 -11.20
C MET A 1 -3.95 -13.57 -11.88
N ALA A 2 -3.84 -13.36 -13.19
CA ALA A 2 -2.60 -13.66 -13.90
C ALA A 2 -1.55 -12.60 -13.52
N ILE A 3 -0.40 -13.03 -13.02
CA ILE A 3 0.74 -12.14 -12.81
C ILE A 3 1.25 -11.78 -14.22
N GLN A 4 0.97 -10.57 -14.70
CA GLN A 4 1.60 -10.08 -15.91
C GLN A 4 3.10 -9.91 -15.62
N SER A 5 3.91 -10.87 -16.06
CA SER A 5 5.36 -10.79 -15.95
C SER A 5 5.90 -9.97 -17.12
N CYS A 6 6.47 -8.80 -16.83
CA CYS A 6 7.22 -8.02 -17.80
C CYS A 6 8.70 -8.37 -17.72
N MET A 7 9.19 -9.19 -18.65
CA MET A 7 10.62 -9.52 -18.74
C MET A 7 11.34 -8.52 -19.65
N ILE A 8 12.33 -7.82 -19.08
CA ILE A 8 13.18 -6.86 -19.81
C ILE A 8 14.62 -7.34 -19.73
N GLN A 9 15.11 -7.95 -20.82
CA GLN A 9 16.46 -8.49 -20.88
C GLN A 9 17.52 -7.38 -20.87
N GLY A 10 18.54 -7.53 -20.02
CA GLY A 10 19.64 -6.57 -19.89
C GLY A 10 19.16 -5.17 -19.46
N LEU A 11 18.19 -5.12 -18.54
CA LEU A 11 17.79 -3.89 -17.85
C LEU A 11 18.90 -3.47 -16.89
N VAL A 12 19.35 -2.23 -17.01
CA VAL A 12 20.20 -1.56 -16.03
C VAL A 12 19.44 -0.33 -15.56
N LEU A 13 19.13 -0.29 -14.27
CA LEU A 13 18.44 0.85 -13.67
C LEU A 13 19.45 1.95 -13.37
N SER A 14 19.04 3.18 -13.64
CA SER A 14 19.72 4.38 -13.19
C SER A 14 19.67 4.49 -11.66
N GLU A 15 20.61 5.23 -11.10
CA GLU A 15 20.63 5.54 -9.67
C GLU A 15 19.32 6.16 -9.20
N SER A 16 18.75 7.10 -9.97
CA SER A 16 17.46 7.72 -9.66
C SER A 16 16.31 6.71 -9.58
N SER A 17 16.28 5.69 -10.44
CA SER A 17 15.23 4.67 -10.40
C SER A 17 15.44 3.66 -9.28
N LEU A 18 16.69 3.34 -8.93
CA LEU A 18 17.00 2.55 -7.74
C LEU A 18 16.54 3.27 -6.47
N GLU A 19 16.78 4.58 -6.38
CA GLU A 19 16.36 5.39 -5.24
C GLU A 19 14.83 5.45 -5.12
N SER A 20 14.12 5.65 -6.24
CA SER A 20 12.66 5.59 -6.25
C SER A 20 12.10 4.23 -5.84
N ILE A 21 12.75 3.13 -6.21
CA ILE A 21 12.35 1.78 -5.75
C ILE A 21 12.54 1.65 -4.23
N LYS A 22 13.64 2.14 -3.67
CA LYS A 22 13.85 2.15 -2.22
C LYS A 22 12.76 2.97 -1.52
N GLU A 23 12.44 4.14 -2.05
CA GLU A 23 11.39 5.01 -1.50
C GLU A 23 10.00 4.37 -1.59
N ILE A 24 9.67 3.70 -2.70
CA ILE A 24 8.45 2.88 -2.82
C ILE A 24 8.44 1.81 -1.72
N ASN A 25 9.51 1.03 -1.58
CA ASN A 25 9.59 -0.03 -0.58
C ASN A 25 9.40 0.51 0.83
N ARG A 26 10.04 1.62 1.17
CA ARG A 26 9.89 2.29 2.47
C ARG A 26 8.43 2.69 2.72
N LYS A 27 7.75 3.28 1.73
CA LYS A 27 6.34 3.67 1.84
C LYS A 27 5.40 2.46 1.95
N VAL A 28 5.65 1.40 1.18
CA VAL A 28 4.89 0.14 1.26
C VAL A 28 5.02 -0.48 2.65
N THR A 29 6.23 -0.57 3.20
CA THR A 29 6.47 -1.07 4.56
C THR A 29 5.74 -0.24 5.60
N ASN A 30 5.76 1.09 5.49
CA ASN A 30 5.01 1.96 6.39
C ASN A 30 3.50 1.75 6.29
N MET A 31 2.97 1.51 5.08
CA MET A 31 1.55 1.21 4.88
C MET A 31 1.15 -0.16 5.44
N GLN A 32 2.04 -1.16 5.36
CA GLN A 32 1.84 -2.46 6.02
C GLN A 32 1.79 -2.31 7.54
N LEU A 33 2.71 -1.54 8.12
CA LEU A 33 2.69 -1.20 9.54
C LEU A 33 1.40 -0.47 9.92
N LEU A 34 0.98 0.52 9.13
CA LEU A 34 -0.27 1.23 9.32
C LEU A 34 -1.47 0.27 9.28
N SER A 35 -1.49 -0.70 8.37
CA SER A 35 -2.57 -1.70 8.30
C SER A 35 -2.68 -2.51 9.59
N VAL A 36 -1.55 -2.94 10.15
CA VAL A 36 -1.50 -3.70 11.41
C VAL A 36 -1.98 -2.84 12.57
N LEU A 37 -1.46 -1.61 12.68
CA LEU A 37 -1.83 -0.67 13.75
C LEU A 37 -3.31 -0.28 13.65
N TYR A 38 -3.80 0.04 12.45
CA TYR A 38 -5.19 0.40 12.23
C TYR A 38 -6.12 -0.74 12.65
N GLY A 39 -5.82 -1.98 12.24
CA GLY A 39 -6.59 -3.16 12.65
C GLY A 39 -6.60 -3.39 14.16
N SER A 40 -5.48 -3.13 14.84
CA SER A 40 -5.39 -3.32 16.30
C SER A 40 -6.13 -2.25 17.11
N THR A 41 -6.38 -1.06 16.55
CA THR A 41 -7.07 0.03 17.27
C THR A 41 -8.47 -0.37 17.76
N ALA A 42 -9.28 -1.02 16.91
CA ALA A 42 -10.62 -1.47 17.27
C ALA A 42 -10.58 -2.52 18.39
N ILE A 43 -9.65 -3.48 18.29
CA ILE A 43 -9.44 -4.51 19.33
C ILE A 43 -9.05 -3.84 20.66
N TYR A 44 -8.12 -2.89 20.62
CA TYR A 44 -7.69 -2.17 21.80
C TYR A 44 -8.86 -1.40 22.44
N GLN A 45 -9.63 -0.63 21.66
CA GLN A 45 -10.78 0.12 22.18
C GLN A 45 -11.86 -0.76 22.82
N ILE A 46 -12.11 -1.94 22.24
CA ILE A 46 -13.17 -2.84 22.71
C ILE A 46 -12.74 -3.61 23.94
N PHE A 47 -11.52 -4.15 23.95
CA PHE A 47 -11.10 -5.14 24.94
C PHE A 47 -10.16 -4.61 26.02
N PHE A 48 -9.48 -3.47 25.80
CA PHE A 48 -8.52 -2.97 26.78
C PHE A 48 -9.22 -2.34 27.99
N LYS A 49 -9.02 -2.94 29.18
CA LYS A 49 -9.59 -2.50 30.47
C LYS A 49 -11.12 -2.46 30.56
N ASN A 50 -11.84 -3.10 29.63
CA ASN A 50 -13.30 -3.19 29.65
C ASN A 50 -13.78 -4.53 30.22
N ASN A 51 -14.88 -4.52 30.97
CA ASN A 51 -15.57 -5.75 31.38
C ASN A 51 -16.48 -6.27 30.24
N PHE A 52 -17.08 -7.45 30.40
CA PHE A 52 -17.91 -8.08 29.36
C PHE A 52 -19.09 -7.20 28.90
N ALA A 53 -19.76 -6.52 29.83
CA ALA A 53 -20.90 -5.67 29.50
C ALA A 53 -20.46 -4.44 28.70
N THR A 54 -19.40 -3.76 29.14
CA THR A 54 -18.82 -2.60 28.44
C THR A 54 -18.26 -2.99 27.08
N ALA A 55 -17.60 -4.14 26.95
CA ALA A 55 -17.10 -4.64 25.68
C ALA A 55 -18.26 -4.92 24.70
N THR A 56 -19.34 -5.55 25.16
CA THR A 56 -20.53 -5.81 24.34
C THR A 56 -21.19 -4.51 23.87
N TYR A 57 -21.31 -3.53 24.77
CA TYR A 57 -21.81 -2.20 24.43
C TYR A 57 -20.93 -1.54 23.37
N ASN A 58 -19.61 -1.50 23.59
CA ASN A 58 -18.66 -0.90 22.66
C ASN A 58 -18.74 -1.54 21.27
N ILE A 59 -18.81 -2.88 21.18
CA ILE A 59 -19.01 -3.60 19.92
C ILE A 59 -20.27 -3.12 19.20
N SER A 60 -21.39 -2.98 19.92
CA SER A 60 -22.68 -2.60 19.32
C SER A 60 -22.73 -1.13 18.86
N THR A 61 -21.96 -0.25 19.50
CA THR A 61 -21.96 1.20 19.21
C THR A 61 -20.82 1.65 18.30
N SER A 62 -19.82 0.80 18.06
CA SER A 62 -18.71 1.12 17.17
C SER A 62 -19.18 1.30 15.71
N ASP A 63 -18.66 2.34 15.05
CA ASP A 63 -18.86 2.56 13.63
C ASP A 63 -17.94 1.65 12.79
N TRP A 64 -18.40 0.42 12.59
CA TRP A 64 -17.71 -0.59 11.80
C TRP A 64 -17.64 -0.25 10.31
N GLU A 65 -18.57 0.54 9.79
CA GLU A 65 -18.58 0.93 8.38
C GLU A 65 -17.41 1.87 8.09
N THR A 66 -17.25 2.92 8.90
CA THR A 66 -16.12 3.85 8.77
C THR A 66 -14.78 3.14 9.02
N PHE A 67 -14.73 2.24 10.00
CA PHE A 67 -13.55 1.40 10.22
C PHE A 67 -13.19 0.55 8.98
N ALA A 68 -14.16 -0.16 8.40
CA ALA A 68 -13.92 -0.98 7.23
C ALA A 68 -13.49 -0.14 6.00
N ARG A 69 -14.11 1.03 5.80
CA ARG A 69 -13.71 1.97 4.74
C ARG A 69 -12.27 2.46 4.92
N GLY A 70 -11.88 2.79 6.15
CA GLY A 70 -10.50 3.16 6.47
C GLY A 70 -9.52 2.02 6.17
N ALA A 71 -9.78 0.81 6.66
CA ALA A 71 -8.92 -0.35 6.43
C ALA A 71 -8.77 -0.69 4.94
N THR A 72 -9.87 -0.66 4.18
CA THR A 72 -9.85 -0.96 2.73
C THR A 72 -9.20 0.14 1.90
N SER A 73 -9.13 1.38 2.40
CA SER A 73 -8.43 2.48 1.72
C SER A 73 -6.92 2.33 1.71
N ILE A 74 -6.33 1.66 2.71
CA ILE A 74 -4.87 1.49 2.85
C ILE A 74 -4.26 0.85 1.59
N PRO A 75 -4.68 -0.35 1.13
CA PRO A 75 -4.12 -0.95 -0.08
C PRO A 75 -4.38 -0.12 -1.35
N VAL A 76 -5.49 0.61 -1.42
CA VAL A 76 -5.80 1.51 -2.55
C VAL A 76 -4.79 2.65 -2.61
N ILE A 77 -4.50 3.27 -1.46
CA ILE A 77 -3.50 4.33 -1.33
C ILE A 77 -2.10 3.79 -1.64
N THR A 78 -1.76 2.60 -1.15
CA THR A 78 -0.46 1.95 -1.45
C THR A 78 -0.27 1.76 -2.95
N ARG A 79 -1.28 1.23 -3.67
CA ARG A 79 -1.22 1.09 -5.14
C ARG A 79 -1.05 2.44 -5.82
N LYS A 80 -1.79 3.47 -5.37
CA LYS A 80 -1.69 4.82 -5.91
C LYS A 80 -0.31 5.44 -5.75
N ILE A 81 0.37 5.21 -4.62
CA ILE A 81 1.75 5.64 -4.39
C ILE A 81 2.68 5.03 -5.44
N ILE A 82 2.62 3.71 -5.63
CA ILE A 82 3.48 3.01 -6.60
C ILE A 82 3.16 3.49 -8.02
N LYS A 83 1.88 3.63 -8.36
CA LYS A 83 1.44 4.07 -9.68
C LYS A 83 1.88 5.50 -10.01
N ASN A 84 1.82 6.41 -9.04
CA ASN A 84 2.28 7.80 -9.22
C ASN A 84 3.80 7.87 -9.43
N GLU A 85 4.57 7.11 -8.66
CA GLU A 85 6.02 7.04 -8.84
C GLU A 85 6.36 6.45 -10.22
N ALA A 86 5.71 5.35 -10.59
CA ALA A 86 5.91 4.71 -11.89
C ALA A 86 5.54 5.63 -13.05
N LEU A 87 4.45 6.40 -12.93
CA LEU A 87 4.06 7.40 -13.93
C LEU A 87 5.14 8.47 -14.11
N GLY A 88 5.70 8.99 -13.01
CA GLY A 88 6.76 10.01 -13.05
C GLY A 88 8.04 9.55 -13.74
N HIS A 89 8.39 8.26 -13.64
CA HIS A 89 9.52 7.71 -14.40
C HIS A 89 9.13 7.34 -15.82
N PHE A 90 7.94 6.79 -16.05
CA PHE A 90 7.44 6.45 -17.39
C PHE A 90 7.43 7.65 -18.33
N THR A 91 7.07 8.84 -17.85
CA THR A 91 7.05 10.06 -18.67
C THR A 91 8.42 10.69 -18.91
N ASN A 92 9.45 10.33 -18.12
CA ASN A 92 10.74 11.03 -18.09
C ASN A 92 11.94 10.13 -18.46
N LYS A 93 11.79 8.81 -18.48
CA LYS A 93 12.84 7.85 -18.83
C LYS A 93 12.79 7.49 -20.32
N THR A 94 13.81 6.78 -20.78
CA THR A 94 13.87 6.27 -22.15
C THR A 94 14.35 4.81 -22.18
N GLY A 95 14.24 4.17 -23.34
CA GLY A 95 14.76 2.83 -23.57
C GLY A 95 14.14 1.76 -22.66
N LYS A 96 14.99 0.91 -22.09
CA LYS A 96 14.56 -0.23 -21.24
C LYS A 96 14.01 0.21 -19.89
N GLU A 97 14.51 1.32 -19.36
CA GLU A 97 14.05 1.86 -18.08
C GLU A 97 12.63 2.44 -18.20
N LEU A 98 12.30 3.11 -19.31
CA LEU A 98 10.92 3.50 -19.62
C LEU A 98 9.99 2.28 -19.65
N LYS A 99 10.39 1.22 -20.36
CA LYS A 99 9.59 -0.02 -20.43
C LYS A 99 9.39 -0.66 -19.06
N PHE A 100 10.40 -0.61 -18.20
CA PHE A 100 10.30 -1.10 -16.83
C PHE A 100 9.22 -0.34 -16.06
N TRP A 101 9.27 0.99 -16.06
CA TRP A 101 8.31 1.81 -15.32
C TRP A 101 6.91 1.77 -15.92
N GLN A 102 6.79 1.63 -17.24
CA GLN A 102 5.52 1.35 -17.90
C GLN A 102 4.91 0.05 -17.37
N CYS A 103 5.69 -1.03 -17.34
CA CYS A 103 5.23 -2.32 -16.82
C CYS A 103 4.79 -2.25 -15.36
N VAL A 104 5.52 -1.51 -14.51
CA VAL A 104 5.11 -1.28 -13.12
C VAL A 104 3.76 -0.55 -13.07
N TYR A 105 3.59 0.52 -13.87
CA TYR A 105 2.35 1.30 -13.92
C TYR A 105 1.13 0.49 -14.37
N GLU A 106 1.31 -0.40 -15.36
CA GLU A 106 0.25 -1.23 -15.94
C GLU A 106 -0.11 -2.44 -15.08
N SER A 107 0.78 -2.89 -14.18
CA SER A 107 0.58 -4.08 -13.34
C SER A 107 -0.29 -3.89 -12.08
N LEU A 108 -0.67 -2.64 -11.76
CA LEU A 108 -1.31 -2.22 -10.51
C LEU A 108 -2.81 -1.93 -10.65
#